data_AF-A0A1Q8KWD9-F1
#
_entry.id   AF-A0A1Q8KWD9-F1
#
_cell.length_a   1.000
_cell.length_b   1.000
_cell.length_c   1.000
_cell.angle_alpha   90.00
_cell.angle_beta   90.00
_cell.angle_gamma   90.00
#
_symmetry.space_group_name_H-M   'P 1'
#
loop_
_entity.id
_entity.type
_entity.pdbx_description
1 polymer ?
#
loop_
_entity_poly.entity_id
_entity_poly.type
_entity_poly.pdbx_seq_one_letter_code
_entity_poly.pdbx_strand_id
1 'polypeptide(L)'
;MVGVSNDPGQQGPPQYYRPGPSSGAYPQYPQNPYPQGWTPGMQPAPYPQQAPDQAGQAPQWNTAGAQPAGLTPSGRREVTRPRQVVSALILLIASALPFVFFGIAALLVPLDGTVLNDDLLAQAGMPRPEFETMLAQAGMTATEFLDAVGVAMRVFGAVVLVLGLAYIGLGVAAFRGSAGARLSAAIVTGVFGLVLFLFLMLAGREALLFAVLVLAVAAGGITLLYSAPAKEWYASRRVGAAQRPA
;
A
#
# COMPACT_ATOMS: atom_id res chain seq x y z
N MET A 1 -47.37 -29.04 -23.38
CA MET A 1 -48.24 -28.41 -22.38
C MET A 1 -47.60 -28.54 -21.01
N VAL A 2 -46.95 -27.49 -20.52
CA VAL A 2 -46.69 -27.27 -19.09
C VAL A 2 -46.78 -25.76 -18.91
N GLY A 3 -47.83 -25.30 -18.23
CA GLY A 3 -48.09 -23.88 -17.99
C GLY A 3 -47.27 -23.41 -16.79
N VAL A 4 -46.52 -22.33 -16.98
CA VAL A 4 -45.86 -21.60 -15.88
C VAL A 4 -46.79 -20.46 -15.50
N SER A 5 -47.44 -20.58 -14.35
CA SER A 5 -48.27 -19.53 -13.75
C SER A 5 -47.34 -18.52 -13.08
N ASN A 6 -47.35 -17.27 -13.56
CA ASN A 6 -46.71 -16.12 -12.92
C ASN A 6 -47.75 -15.39 -12.09
N ASP A 7 -47.88 -15.76 -10.81
CA ASP A 7 -48.74 -15.06 -9.86
C ASP A 7 -47.85 -14.31 -8.84
N PRO A 8 -47.78 -12.97 -8.87
CA PRO A 8 -46.90 -12.17 -8.02
C PRO A 8 -47.44 -11.94 -6.59
N GLY A 9 -48.44 -12.70 -6.14
CA GLY A 9 -49.20 -12.42 -4.91
C GLY A 9 -48.88 -13.23 -3.64
N GLN A 10 -47.98 -14.22 -3.65
CA GLN A 10 -47.77 -15.06 -2.46
C GLN A 10 -46.40 -14.85 -1.79
N GLN A 11 -46.30 -13.77 -0.99
CA GLN A 11 -45.24 -13.63 0.01
C GLN A 11 -45.59 -14.48 1.23
N GLY A 12 -44.91 -15.63 1.39
CA GLY A 12 -44.99 -16.43 2.61
C GLY A 12 -44.44 -15.69 3.85
N PRO A 13 -44.79 -16.14 5.06
CA PRO A 13 -44.41 -15.47 6.31
C PRO A 13 -42.88 -15.41 6.52
N PRO A 14 -42.35 -14.37 7.21
CA PRO A 14 -40.92 -14.17 7.37
C PRO A 14 -40.27 -15.33 8.12
N GLN A 15 -39.31 -16.00 7.47
CA GLN A 15 -38.45 -17.01 8.06
C GLN A 15 -37.52 -16.33 9.08
N TYR A 16 -37.82 -16.49 10.36
CA TYR A 16 -36.92 -16.10 11.44
C TYR A 16 -35.69 -16.99 11.42
N TYR A 17 -34.52 -16.39 11.18
CA TYR A 17 -33.22 -17.04 11.29
C TYR A 17 -33.01 -17.51 12.73
N ARG A 18 -32.97 -18.83 12.93
CA ARG A 18 -32.63 -19.48 14.20
C ARG A 18 -31.12 -19.70 14.23
N PRO A 19 -30.34 -19.00 15.09
CA PRO A 19 -28.91 -19.28 15.22
C PRO A 19 -28.73 -20.69 15.78
N GLY A 20 -27.98 -21.51 15.06
CA GLY A 20 -27.55 -22.84 15.53
C GLY A 20 -26.59 -22.74 16.74
N PRO A 21 -26.29 -23.87 17.40
CA PRO A 21 -25.48 -23.89 18.62
C PRO A 21 -24.05 -23.43 18.31
N SER A 22 -23.67 -22.28 18.86
CA SER A 22 -22.34 -21.72 18.78
C SER A 22 -21.37 -22.49 19.69
N SER A 23 -20.58 -23.39 19.09
CA SER A 23 -19.35 -23.92 19.69
C SER A 23 -18.21 -22.90 19.47
N GLY A 24 -18.03 -21.98 20.40
CA GLY A 24 -16.92 -21.02 20.34
C GLY A 24 -16.74 -20.33 21.68
N ALA A 25 -15.61 -20.60 22.33
CA ALA A 25 -15.25 -20.11 23.65
C ALA A 25 -15.34 -18.58 23.75
N TYR A 26 -16.26 -18.10 24.58
CA TYR A 26 -16.27 -16.70 25.01
C TYR A 26 -15.20 -16.50 26.08
N PRO A 27 -14.39 -15.42 26.01
CA PRO A 27 -13.54 -15.05 27.13
C PRO A 27 -14.43 -14.68 28.34
N GLN A 28 -14.30 -15.46 29.42
CA GLN A 28 -14.87 -15.12 30.72
C GLN A 28 -14.18 -13.87 31.24
N TYR A 29 -14.90 -12.75 31.29
CA TYR A 29 -14.46 -11.58 32.03
C TYR A 29 -14.62 -11.82 33.54
N PRO A 30 -13.74 -11.26 34.39
CA PRO A 30 -13.91 -11.32 35.84
C PRO A 30 -15.23 -10.66 36.25
N GLN A 31 -16.07 -11.41 36.94
CA GLN A 31 -17.23 -10.86 37.65
C GLN A 31 -16.73 -9.90 38.72
N ASN A 32 -17.02 -8.61 38.55
CA ASN A 32 -16.83 -7.62 39.60
C ASN A 32 -17.84 -7.91 40.72
N PRO A 33 -17.41 -8.20 41.97
CA PRO A 33 -18.33 -8.41 43.07
C PRO A 33 -18.95 -7.08 43.47
N TYR A 34 -20.24 -6.90 43.20
CA TYR A 34 -21.01 -5.84 43.82
C TYR A 34 -21.00 -6.04 45.35
N PRO A 35 -20.73 -5.00 46.16
CA PRO A 35 -20.92 -5.09 47.60
C PRO A 35 -22.42 -5.25 47.89
N GLN A 36 -22.72 -6.29 48.65
CA GLN A 36 -24.03 -6.54 49.26
C GLN A 36 -24.50 -5.33 50.07
N GLY A 37 -25.77 -4.96 49.93
CA GLY A 37 -26.43 -4.05 50.87
C GLY A 37 -27.36 -3.02 50.21
N TRP A 38 -28.35 -3.46 49.43
CA TRP A 38 -29.46 -2.57 49.05
C TRP A 38 -30.66 -2.83 49.98
N THR A 39 -30.88 -1.90 50.91
CA THR A 39 -32.13 -1.76 51.66
C THR A 39 -32.93 -0.62 51.00
N PRO A 40 -34.21 -0.81 50.62
CA PRO A 40 -35.00 0.23 49.99
C PRO A 40 -35.54 1.17 51.06
N GLY A 41 -35.05 2.42 51.11
CA GLY A 41 -35.66 3.44 51.97
C GLY A 41 -34.90 4.72 52.31
N MET A 42 -33.64 4.93 51.90
CA MET A 42 -32.91 6.15 52.25
C MET A 42 -32.48 6.95 51.02
N GLN A 43 -32.83 8.24 51.02
CA GLN A 43 -32.39 9.23 50.04
C GLN A 43 -30.85 9.27 49.98
N PRO A 44 -30.23 9.30 48.79
CA PRO A 44 -28.79 9.43 48.68
C PRO A 44 -28.35 10.84 49.09
N ALA A 45 -27.35 10.89 49.98
CA ALA A 45 -26.66 12.11 50.36
C ALA A 45 -25.91 12.75 49.17
N PRO A 46 -25.68 14.08 49.15
CA PRO A 46 -24.97 14.73 48.07
C PRO A 46 -23.49 14.32 48.06
N TYR A 47 -23.01 13.86 46.91
CA TYR A 47 -21.60 13.54 46.71
C TYR A 47 -20.71 14.79 46.84
N PRO A 48 -19.51 14.68 47.44
CA PRO A 48 -18.52 15.73 47.41
C PRO A 48 -17.96 15.91 46.00
N GLN A 49 -17.88 17.16 45.58
CA GLN A 49 -17.38 17.61 44.28
C GLN A 49 -15.86 17.45 44.26
N GLN A 50 -15.38 16.39 43.59
CA GLN A 50 -13.95 16.14 43.38
C GLN A 50 -13.47 16.90 42.13
N ALA A 51 -12.34 17.60 42.30
CA ALA A 51 -11.66 18.42 41.31
C ALA A 51 -11.23 17.62 40.06
N PRO A 52 -11.07 18.25 38.88
CA PRO A 52 -10.67 17.56 37.67
C PRO A 52 -9.15 17.31 37.66
N ASP A 53 -8.73 16.13 38.11
CA ASP A 53 -7.36 15.65 37.85
C ASP A 53 -7.22 15.15 36.41
N GLN A 54 -6.29 15.79 35.69
CA GLN A 54 -5.74 15.33 34.43
C GLN A 54 -4.94 14.04 34.64
N ALA A 55 -5.50 12.88 34.32
CA ALA A 55 -4.71 11.67 34.05
C ALA A 55 -5.54 10.60 33.33
N GLY A 56 -4.98 10.05 32.24
CA GLY A 56 -5.36 8.74 31.72
C GLY A 56 -6.25 8.76 30.47
N GLN A 57 -5.64 8.95 29.30
CA GLN A 57 -6.22 8.45 28.04
C GLN A 57 -6.28 6.91 28.11
N ALA A 58 -7.46 6.37 28.43
CA ALA A 58 -7.73 4.96 28.25
C ALA A 58 -7.89 4.64 26.75
N PRO A 59 -7.36 3.52 26.23
CA PRO A 59 -7.56 3.14 24.83
C PRO A 59 -9.02 2.72 24.64
N GLN A 60 -9.80 3.55 23.95
CA GLN A 60 -11.18 3.21 23.57
C GLN A 60 -11.14 2.16 22.45
N TRP A 61 -11.08 0.89 22.84
CA TRP A 61 -11.25 -0.26 21.97
C TRP A 61 -12.66 -0.25 21.38
N ASN A 62 -12.78 0.17 20.12
CA ASN A 62 -14.01 0.13 19.36
C ASN A 62 -14.17 -1.28 18.75
N THR A 63 -14.46 -2.27 19.59
CA THR A 63 -14.91 -3.58 19.14
C THR A 63 -16.34 -3.46 18.63
N ALA A 64 -16.54 -3.92 17.39
CA ALA A 64 -17.85 -4.09 16.77
C ALA A 64 -18.77 -4.86 17.73
N GLY A 65 -19.75 -4.15 18.32
CA GLY A 65 -20.70 -4.69 19.27
C GLY A 65 -21.97 -3.86 19.24
N ALA A 66 -23.06 -4.52 18.88
CA ALA A 66 -24.45 -4.09 18.84
C ALA A 66 -24.81 -2.80 19.61
N GLN A 67 -25.37 -1.81 18.91
CA GLN A 67 -26.26 -0.82 19.52
C GLN A 67 -27.71 -1.20 19.20
N PRO A 68 -28.55 -1.47 20.22
CA PRO A 68 -30.00 -1.58 20.05
C PRO A 68 -30.62 -0.20 19.80
N ALA A 69 -31.76 -0.24 19.09
CA ALA A 69 -32.57 0.87 18.58
C ALA A 69 -32.55 2.18 19.39
N GLY A 70 -32.02 3.23 18.78
CA GLY A 70 -32.10 4.61 19.22
C GLY A 70 -31.55 5.54 18.13
N LEU A 71 -32.44 5.99 17.25
CA LEU A 71 -32.17 6.83 16.07
C LEU A 71 -31.68 8.24 16.43
N THR A 72 -30.50 8.36 17.03
CA THR A 72 -29.72 9.59 16.84
C THR A 72 -28.96 9.45 15.52
N PRO A 73 -29.07 10.40 14.57
CA PRO A 73 -28.12 10.49 13.49
C PRO A 73 -26.78 10.73 14.18
N SER A 74 -26.00 9.66 14.33
CA SER A 74 -24.67 9.77 14.90
C SER A 74 -23.93 10.73 14.00
N GLY A 75 -23.73 11.95 14.51
CA GLY A 75 -23.12 13.05 13.78
C GLY A 75 -21.91 12.51 13.07
N ARG A 76 -21.89 12.65 11.74
CA ARG A 76 -20.90 12.08 10.84
C ARG A 76 -19.52 12.40 11.41
N ARG A 77 -18.91 11.46 12.13
CA ARG A 77 -17.63 11.71 12.79
C ARG A 77 -16.62 11.87 11.66
N GLU A 78 -16.24 13.11 11.40
CA GLU A 78 -15.27 13.41 10.36
C GLU A 78 -13.94 12.79 10.77
N VAL A 79 -13.61 11.66 10.15
CA VAL A 79 -12.35 10.99 10.40
C VAL A 79 -11.25 11.82 9.75
N THR A 80 -10.49 12.54 10.58
CA THR A 80 -9.33 13.32 10.14
C THR A 80 -8.34 12.42 9.40
N ARG A 81 -7.74 12.91 8.31
CA ARG A 81 -6.79 12.13 7.52
C ARG A 81 -5.58 11.74 8.38
N PRO A 82 -5.30 10.44 8.58
CA PRO A 82 -4.16 10.02 9.38
C PRO A 82 -2.86 10.36 8.66
N ARG A 83 -1.87 10.86 9.43
CA ARG A 83 -0.53 11.19 8.91
C ARG A 83 0.14 10.01 8.23
N GLN A 84 -0.13 8.78 8.70
CA GLN A 84 0.40 7.54 8.15
C GLN A 84 0.06 7.35 6.66
N VAL A 85 -1.12 7.78 6.20
CA VAL A 85 -1.51 7.66 4.80
C VAL A 85 -0.71 8.64 3.92
N VAL A 86 -0.36 9.81 4.46
CA VAL A 86 0.52 10.77 3.77
C VAL A 86 1.96 10.28 3.74
N SER A 87 2.49 9.79 4.87
CA SER A 87 3.82 9.19 4.93
C SER A 87 3.96 8.01 3.98
N ALA A 88 2.93 7.16 3.87
CA ALA A 88 2.91 6.05 2.93
C ALA A 88 3.06 6.52 1.48
N LEU A 89 2.31 7.56 1.08
CA LEU A 89 2.42 8.13 -0.26
C LEU A 89 3.82 8.70 -0.53
N ILE A 90 4.38 9.42 0.43
CA ILE A 90 5.73 9.99 0.32
C ILE A 90 6.76 8.87 0.13
N LEU A 91 6.70 7.79 0.92
CA LEU A 91 7.62 6.67 0.79
C LEU A 91 7.50 5.97 -0.57
N LEU A 92 6.28 5.75 -1.06
CA LEU A 92 6.08 5.13 -2.38
C LEU A 92 6.62 6.00 -3.52
N ILE A 93 6.42 7.32 -3.45
CA ILE A 93 7.00 8.25 -4.43
C ILE A 93 8.52 8.25 -4.30
N ALA A 94 9.05 8.34 -3.09
CA ALA A 94 10.49 8.35 -2.83
C ALA A 94 11.18 7.09 -3.35
N SER A 95 10.56 5.91 -3.20
CA SER A 95 11.10 4.66 -3.78
C SER A 95 11.07 4.64 -5.31
N ALA A 96 10.17 5.40 -5.95
CA ALA A 96 10.09 5.48 -7.40
C ALA A 96 11.10 6.46 -8.01
N LEU A 97 11.54 7.47 -7.24
CA LEU A 97 12.40 8.54 -7.72
C LEU A 97 13.68 8.04 -8.40
N PRO A 98 14.43 7.06 -7.85
CA PRO A 98 15.62 6.56 -8.54
C PRO A 98 15.36 6.05 -9.95
N PHE A 99 14.22 5.39 -10.18
CA PHE A 99 13.86 4.89 -11.50
C PHE A 99 13.49 6.01 -12.46
N VAL A 100 12.82 7.05 -11.94
CA VAL A 100 12.52 8.25 -12.73
C VAL A 100 13.81 8.97 -13.10
N PHE A 101 14.70 9.20 -12.14
CA PHE A 101 16.01 9.83 -12.39
C PHE A 101 16.87 9.00 -13.35
N PHE A 102 16.97 7.70 -13.14
CA PHE A 102 17.69 6.79 -14.03
C PHE A 102 17.09 6.78 -15.43
N GLY A 103 15.77 6.68 -15.55
CA GLY A 103 15.09 6.66 -16.84
C GLY A 103 15.28 7.97 -17.61
N ILE A 104 15.21 9.12 -16.93
CA ILE A 104 15.51 10.43 -17.52
C ILE A 104 16.99 10.49 -17.93
N ALA A 105 17.91 10.08 -17.06
CA ALA A 105 19.34 10.08 -17.37
C ALA A 105 19.65 9.20 -18.59
N ALA A 106 19.11 7.99 -18.65
CA ALA A 106 19.29 7.07 -19.76
C ALA A 106 18.75 7.61 -21.11
N LEU A 107 17.72 8.47 -21.06
CA LEU A 107 17.21 9.15 -22.26
C LEU A 107 18.09 10.32 -22.71
N LEU A 108 18.76 10.98 -21.76
CA LEU A 108 19.52 12.21 -22.01
C LEU A 108 21.02 11.98 -22.20
N VAL A 109 21.57 10.87 -21.74
CA VAL A 109 23.01 10.58 -21.86
C VAL A 109 23.36 10.32 -23.33
N PRO A 110 24.22 11.14 -23.95
CA PRO A 110 24.79 10.83 -25.24
C PRO A 110 25.82 9.70 -25.07
N LEU A 111 25.66 8.61 -25.82
CA LEU A 111 26.61 7.51 -25.85
C LEU A 111 27.55 7.74 -27.04
N ASP A 112 28.44 8.70 -26.87
CA ASP A 112 29.43 9.04 -27.89
C ASP A 112 30.65 8.13 -27.73
N GLY A 113 31.49 8.02 -28.76
CA GLY A 113 32.74 7.24 -28.71
C GLY A 113 33.74 7.66 -27.62
N THR A 114 33.48 8.78 -26.93
CA THR A 114 34.21 9.27 -25.75
C THR A 114 33.69 8.67 -24.44
N VAL A 115 32.50 8.07 -24.41
CA VAL A 115 31.97 7.36 -23.24
C VAL A 115 32.59 5.97 -23.12
N LEU A 116 32.87 5.33 -24.25
CA LEU A 116 33.69 4.12 -24.30
C LEU A 116 35.19 4.48 -24.17
N ASN A 117 35.53 5.14 -23.05
CA ASN A 117 36.92 5.42 -22.72
C ASN A 117 37.66 4.12 -22.45
N ASP A 118 38.97 4.12 -22.73
CA ASP A 118 39.85 2.99 -22.45
C ASP A 118 39.76 2.56 -20.98
N ASP A 119 39.40 3.47 -20.06
CA ASP A 119 39.14 3.17 -18.64
C ASP A 119 37.94 2.25 -18.39
N LEU A 120 36.84 2.38 -19.13
CA LEU A 120 35.65 1.52 -18.98
C LEU A 120 35.92 0.13 -19.55
N LEU A 121 36.61 0.07 -20.68
CA LEU A 121 37.08 -1.17 -21.30
C LEU A 121 38.14 -1.87 -20.42
N ALA A 122 39.05 -1.11 -19.82
CA ALA A 122 40.03 -1.60 -18.86
C ALA A 122 39.37 -2.13 -17.57
N GLN A 123 38.35 -1.44 -17.05
CA GLN A 123 37.56 -1.93 -15.91
C GLN A 123 36.78 -3.20 -16.25
N ALA A 124 36.31 -3.35 -17.49
CA ALA A 124 35.69 -4.57 -17.98
C ALA A 124 36.71 -5.68 -18.28
N GLY A 125 38.02 -5.42 -18.15
CA GLY A 125 39.08 -6.38 -18.44
C GLY A 125 39.22 -6.71 -19.93
N MET A 126 38.73 -5.85 -20.83
CA MET A 126 38.72 -6.08 -22.26
C MET A 126 39.49 -4.98 -22.98
N PRO A 127 40.73 -5.22 -23.42
CA PRO A 127 41.50 -4.28 -24.21
C PRO A 127 40.74 -3.90 -25.50
N ARG A 128 40.80 -2.61 -25.86
CA ARG A 128 40.14 -2.08 -27.06
C ARG A 128 40.41 -2.86 -28.36
N PRO A 129 41.65 -3.31 -28.66
CA PRO A 129 41.93 -4.09 -29.87
C PRO A 129 41.20 -5.45 -29.89
N GLU A 130 41.05 -6.09 -28.73
CA GLU A 130 40.33 -7.35 -28.59
C GLU A 130 38.83 -7.12 -28.79
N PHE A 131 38.28 -6.07 -28.20
CA PHE A 131 36.88 -5.66 -28.40
C PHE A 131 36.57 -5.37 -29.88
N GLU A 132 37.42 -4.60 -30.56
CA GLU A 132 37.26 -4.31 -31.99
C GLU A 132 37.35 -5.58 -32.85
N THR A 133 38.20 -6.54 -32.46
CA THR A 133 38.28 -7.85 -33.14
C THR A 133 36.99 -8.65 -32.94
N MET A 134 36.40 -8.65 -31.75
CA MET A 134 35.12 -9.31 -31.47
C MET A 134 33.96 -8.69 -32.26
N LEU A 135 33.92 -7.36 -32.35
CA LEU A 135 32.92 -6.66 -33.15
C LEU A 135 33.09 -6.95 -34.65
N ALA A 136 34.33 -6.94 -35.16
CA ALA A 136 34.61 -7.29 -36.54
C ALA A 136 34.19 -8.74 -36.87
N GLN A 137 34.38 -9.68 -35.94
CA GLN A 137 33.87 -11.07 -36.07
C GLN A 137 32.34 -11.13 -36.11
N ALA A 138 31.67 -10.23 -35.39
CA ALA A 138 30.21 -10.06 -35.45
C ALA A 138 29.74 -9.26 -36.70
N GLY A 139 30.66 -8.82 -37.56
CA GLY A 139 30.36 -8.03 -38.75
C GLY A 139 29.89 -6.60 -38.44
N MET A 140 30.23 -6.07 -37.26
CA MET A 140 29.79 -4.76 -36.79
C MET A 140 31.00 -3.86 -36.50
N THR A 141 30.87 -2.57 -36.77
CA THR A 141 31.86 -1.56 -36.39
C THR A 141 31.63 -1.10 -34.94
N ALA A 142 32.66 -0.54 -34.30
CA ALA A 142 32.54 0.04 -32.95
C ALA A 142 31.49 1.17 -32.87
N THR A 143 31.37 1.96 -33.93
CA THR A 143 30.34 3.01 -34.05
C THR A 143 28.94 2.43 -34.11
N GLU A 144 28.71 1.40 -34.93
CA GLU A 144 27.39 0.74 -35.01
C GLU A 144 27.02 0.05 -33.69
N PHE A 145 27.98 -0.54 -33.00
CA PHE A 145 27.75 -1.12 -31.67
C PHE A 145 27.33 -0.07 -30.66
N LEU A 146 28.04 1.08 -30.60
CA LEU A 146 27.72 2.16 -29.68
C LEU A 146 26.35 2.78 -29.97
N ASP A 147 26.01 2.95 -31.24
CA ASP A 147 24.67 3.41 -31.64
C ASP A 147 23.59 2.40 -31.21
N ALA A 148 23.83 1.10 -31.43
CA ALA A 148 22.89 0.05 -31.02
C ALA A 148 22.69 -0.03 -29.51
N VAL A 149 23.78 0.03 -28.73
CA VAL A 149 23.73 0.11 -27.26
C VAL A 149 23.07 1.42 -26.82
N GLY A 150 23.33 2.52 -27.52
CA GLY A 150 22.70 3.81 -27.34
C GLY A 150 21.18 3.74 -27.41
N VAL A 151 20.68 3.19 -28.49
CA VAL A 151 19.24 2.97 -28.67
C VAL A 151 18.70 2.02 -27.61
N ALA A 152 19.38 0.91 -27.34
CA ALA A 152 18.94 -0.06 -26.33
C ALA A 152 18.83 0.56 -24.93
N MET A 153 19.83 1.35 -24.50
CA MET A 153 19.84 2.05 -23.22
C MET A 153 18.73 3.10 -23.13
N ARG A 154 18.46 3.84 -24.22
CA ARG A 154 17.36 4.81 -24.26
C ARG A 154 15.99 4.12 -24.21
N VAL A 155 15.80 3.03 -24.94
CA VAL A 155 14.55 2.24 -24.91
C VAL A 155 14.35 1.65 -23.52
N PHE A 156 15.39 1.04 -22.95
CA PHE A 156 15.36 0.53 -21.58
C PHE A 156 15.05 1.64 -20.57
N GLY A 157 15.72 2.78 -20.68
CA GLY A 157 15.47 3.98 -19.88
C GLY A 157 14.03 4.48 -19.98
N ALA A 158 13.47 4.53 -21.20
CA ALA A 158 12.08 4.89 -21.45
C ALA A 158 11.11 3.93 -20.74
N VAL A 159 11.37 2.62 -20.84
CA VAL A 159 10.54 1.59 -20.18
C VAL A 159 10.61 1.75 -18.66
N VAL A 160 11.80 1.92 -18.10
CA VAL A 160 11.99 2.14 -16.66
C VAL A 160 11.30 3.43 -16.20
N LEU A 161 11.39 4.51 -16.98
CA LEU A 161 10.71 5.77 -16.70
C LEU A 161 9.19 5.59 -16.67
N VAL A 162 8.63 4.93 -17.69
CA VAL A 162 7.18 4.66 -17.77
C VAL A 162 6.72 3.80 -16.60
N LEU A 163 7.48 2.77 -16.22
CA LEU A 163 7.18 1.93 -15.06
C LEU A 163 7.27 2.73 -13.75
N GLY A 164 8.26 3.60 -13.59
CA GLY A 164 8.39 4.49 -12.44
C GLY A 164 7.20 5.44 -12.30
N LEU A 165 6.77 6.05 -13.41
CA LEU A 165 5.59 6.92 -13.43
C LEU A 165 4.29 6.14 -13.18
N ALA A 166 4.15 4.95 -13.75
CA ALA A 166 3.00 4.07 -13.50
C ALA A 166 2.93 3.66 -12.03
N TYR A 167 4.08 3.37 -11.39
CA TYR A 167 4.15 3.07 -9.97
C TYR A 167 3.75 4.27 -9.09
N ILE A 168 4.18 5.49 -9.44
CA ILE A 168 3.71 6.72 -8.79
C ILE A 168 2.19 6.86 -8.95
N GLY A 169 1.67 6.63 -10.16
CA GLY A 169 0.22 6.64 -10.43
C GLY A 169 -0.55 5.62 -9.58
N LEU A 170 -0.01 4.41 -9.43
CA LEU A 170 -0.55 3.38 -8.53
C LEU A 170 -0.50 3.82 -7.06
N GLY A 171 0.59 4.46 -6.62
CA GLY A 171 0.71 5.02 -5.27
C GLY A 171 -0.36 6.08 -4.99
N VAL A 172 -0.60 6.99 -5.95
CA VAL A 172 -1.67 8.00 -5.86
C VAL A 172 -3.06 7.34 -5.87
N ALA A 173 -3.29 6.34 -6.71
CA ALA A 173 -4.56 5.60 -6.74
C ALA A 173 -4.81 4.81 -5.45
N ALA A 174 -3.76 4.22 -4.88
CA ALA A 174 -3.78 3.52 -3.59
C ALA A 174 -4.12 4.50 -2.45
N PHE A 175 -3.50 5.68 -2.45
CA PHE A 175 -3.78 6.78 -1.52
C PHE A 175 -5.24 7.27 -1.59
N ARG A 176 -5.87 7.23 -2.77
CA ARG A 176 -7.29 7.56 -2.93
C ARG A 176 -8.23 6.52 -2.32
N GLY A 177 -7.73 5.33 -1.96
CA GLY A 177 -8.47 4.29 -1.26
C GLY A 177 -9.01 3.16 -2.14
N SER A 178 -8.59 3.07 -3.40
CA SER A 178 -8.89 1.93 -4.25
C SER A 178 -8.27 0.66 -3.64
N ALA A 179 -9.09 -0.36 -3.39
CA ALA A 179 -8.59 -1.65 -2.89
C ALA A 179 -7.73 -2.36 -3.95
N GLY A 180 -8.14 -2.30 -5.22
CA GLY A 180 -7.37 -2.84 -6.33
C GLY A 180 -5.99 -2.19 -6.43
N ALA A 181 -5.92 -0.86 -6.37
CA ALA A 181 -4.64 -0.16 -6.48
C ALA A 181 -3.66 -0.49 -5.35
N ARG A 182 -4.13 -0.70 -4.11
CA ARG A 182 -3.27 -1.11 -2.99
C ARG A 182 -2.68 -2.50 -3.20
N LEU A 183 -3.51 -3.45 -3.64
CA LEU A 183 -3.06 -4.80 -3.96
C LEU A 183 -2.10 -4.82 -5.14
N SER A 184 -2.44 -4.10 -6.23
CA SER A 184 -1.55 -3.96 -7.39
C SER A 184 -0.22 -3.32 -7.01
N ALA A 185 -0.21 -2.26 -6.19
CA ALA A 185 1.02 -1.66 -5.71
C ALA A 185 1.88 -2.65 -4.90
N ALA A 186 1.26 -3.46 -4.02
CA ALA A 186 1.99 -4.49 -3.26
C ALA A 186 2.58 -5.58 -4.17
N ILE A 187 1.80 -6.09 -5.13
CA ILE A 187 2.25 -7.11 -6.09
C ILE A 187 3.38 -6.56 -6.96
N VAL A 188 3.21 -5.37 -7.53
CA VAL A 188 4.24 -4.72 -8.36
C VAL A 188 5.50 -4.46 -7.54
N THR A 189 5.38 -4.00 -6.29
CA THR A 189 6.54 -3.84 -5.40
C THR A 189 7.27 -5.16 -5.17
N GLY A 190 6.55 -6.25 -4.93
CA GLY A 190 7.14 -7.57 -4.73
C GLY A 190 7.84 -8.10 -5.98
N VAL A 191 7.15 -8.11 -7.12
CA VAL A 191 7.68 -8.65 -8.39
C VAL A 191 8.82 -7.79 -8.91
N PHE A 192 8.61 -6.48 -9.03
CA PHE A 192 9.62 -5.56 -9.54
C PHE A 192 10.80 -5.42 -8.58
N GLY A 193 10.52 -5.37 -7.27
CA GLY A 193 11.54 -5.31 -6.24
C GLY A 193 12.42 -6.55 -6.20
N LEU A 194 11.86 -7.75 -6.42
CA LEU A 194 12.62 -8.98 -6.53
C LEU A 194 13.50 -8.99 -7.78
N VAL A 195 12.95 -8.63 -8.94
CA VAL A 195 13.72 -8.55 -10.20
C VAL A 195 14.87 -7.55 -10.07
N LEU A 196 14.60 -6.36 -9.50
CA LEU A 196 15.60 -5.35 -9.23
C LEU A 196 16.70 -5.86 -8.29
N PHE A 197 16.30 -6.52 -7.19
CA PHE A 197 17.24 -7.07 -6.22
C PHE A 197 18.17 -8.09 -6.88
N LEU A 198 17.62 -9.01 -7.68
CA LEU A 198 18.40 -10.01 -8.40
C LEU A 198 19.34 -9.37 -9.42
N PHE A 199 18.87 -8.36 -10.16
CA PHE A 199 19.69 -7.63 -11.12
C PHE A 199 20.86 -6.90 -10.44
N LEU A 200 20.58 -6.14 -9.37
CA LEU A 200 21.59 -5.36 -8.66
C LEU A 200 22.53 -6.24 -7.81
N MET A 201 22.13 -7.46 -7.46
CA MET A 201 23.03 -8.44 -6.85
C MET A 201 24.21 -8.78 -7.77
N LEU A 202 24.02 -8.76 -9.09
CA LEU A 202 25.09 -8.99 -10.07
C LEU A 202 26.00 -7.76 -10.27
N ALA A 203 25.50 -6.56 -9.96
CA ALA A 203 26.21 -5.30 -10.13
C ALA A 203 27.15 -4.96 -8.94
N GLY A 204 27.19 -5.79 -7.90
CA GLY A 204 28.10 -5.66 -6.76
C GLY A 204 27.44 -5.17 -5.47
N ARG A 205 28.26 -5.03 -4.41
CA ARG A 205 27.79 -4.78 -3.05
C ARG A 205 27.03 -3.44 -2.89
N GLU A 206 27.55 -2.37 -3.48
CA GLU A 206 26.95 -1.04 -3.35
C GLU A 206 25.57 -0.97 -4.02
N ALA A 207 25.45 -1.59 -5.21
CA ALA A 207 24.19 -1.74 -5.92
C ALA A 207 23.17 -2.56 -5.13
N LEU A 208 23.62 -3.64 -4.47
CA LEU A 208 22.77 -4.46 -3.60
C LEU A 208 22.25 -3.66 -2.40
N LEU A 209 23.10 -2.90 -1.70
CA LEU A 209 22.67 -2.06 -0.57
C LEU A 209 21.63 -1.03 -1.00
N PHE A 210 21.85 -0.43 -2.17
CA PHE A 210 20.89 0.49 -2.77
C PHE A 210 19.54 -0.20 -3.07
N ALA A 211 19.56 -1.40 -3.64
CA ALA A 211 18.35 -2.18 -3.91
C ALA A 211 17.56 -2.46 -2.61
N VAL A 212 18.25 -2.88 -1.56
CA VAL A 212 17.66 -3.16 -0.25
C VAL A 212 17.03 -1.91 0.36
N LEU A 213 17.71 -0.76 0.27
CA LEU A 213 17.17 0.51 0.75
C LEU A 213 15.88 0.89 0.02
N VAL A 214 15.89 0.86 -1.32
CA VAL A 214 14.70 1.18 -2.13
C VAL A 214 13.54 0.24 -1.80
N LEU A 215 13.83 -1.05 -1.66
CA LEU A 215 12.83 -2.06 -1.31
C LEU A 215 12.27 -1.85 0.10
N ALA A 216 13.12 -1.51 1.07
CA ALA A 216 12.71 -1.22 2.44
C ALA A 216 11.81 0.03 2.51
N VAL A 217 12.14 1.08 1.76
CA VAL A 217 11.32 2.30 1.64
C VAL A 217 9.96 1.97 1.01
N ALA A 218 9.94 1.22 -0.09
CA ALA A 218 8.70 0.81 -0.75
C ALA A 218 7.83 -0.08 0.16
N ALA A 219 8.42 -1.08 0.82
CA ALA A 219 7.74 -1.95 1.77
C ALA A 219 7.20 -1.17 2.98
N GLY A 220 7.95 -0.18 3.48
CA GLY A 220 7.48 0.76 4.50
C GLY A 220 6.24 1.53 4.05
N GLY A 221 6.25 2.03 2.81
CA GLY A 221 5.08 2.69 2.21
C GLY A 221 3.86 1.77 2.14
N ILE A 222 4.04 0.54 1.64
CA ILE A 222 2.96 -0.45 1.53
C ILE A 222 2.42 -0.83 2.93
N THR A 223 3.29 -1.15 3.89
CA THR A 223 2.85 -1.55 5.24
C THR A 223 2.02 -0.45 5.93
N LEU A 224 2.40 0.82 5.77
CA LEU A 224 1.62 1.95 6.28
C LEU A 224 0.23 2.08 5.62
N LEU A 225 0.06 1.71 4.35
CA LEU A 225 -1.26 1.68 3.69
C LEU A 225 -2.20 0.61 4.26
N TYR A 226 -1.66 -0.43 4.89
CA TYR A 226 -2.41 -1.53 5.50
C TYR A 226 -2.53 -1.42 7.03
N SER A 227 -2.01 -0.34 7.61
CA SER A 227 -2.16 -0.02 9.03
C SER A 227 -3.64 0.14 9.44
N ALA A 228 -3.94 -0.12 10.72
CA ALA A 228 -5.27 0.07 11.29
C ALA A 228 -5.85 1.49 11.04
N PRO A 229 -5.15 2.60 11.33
CA PRO A 229 -5.72 3.94 11.11
C PRO A 229 -5.95 4.25 9.63
N ALA A 230 -5.13 3.70 8.72
CA ALA A 230 -5.38 3.82 7.28
C ALA A 230 -6.68 3.09 6.88
N LYS A 231 -6.89 1.87 7.38
CA LYS A 231 -8.11 1.07 7.11
C LYS A 231 -9.37 1.78 7.59
N GLU A 232 -9.36 2.35 8.80
CA GLU A 232 -10.49 3.12 9.35
C GLU A 232 -10.82 4.34 8.50
N TRP A 233 -9.79 5.09 8.08
CA TRP A 233 -9.96 6.24 7.20
C TRP A 233 -10.55 5.85 5.84
N TYR A 234 -10.05 4.78 5.21
CA TYR A 234 -10.60 4.28 3.95
C TYR A 234 -12.05 3.78 4.08
N ALA A 235 -12.39 3.13 5.21
CA ALA A 235 -13.75 2.67 5.48
C ALA A 235 -14.73 3.85 5.60
N SER A 236 -14.35 4.91 6.32
CA SER A 236 -15.17 6.12 6.48
C SER A 236 -15.54 6.79 5.15
N ARG A 237 -14.61 6.77 4.17
CA ARG A 237 -14.82 7.34 2.84
C ARG A 237 -15.80 6.55 1.98
N ARG A 238 -15.85 5.22 2.12
CA ARG A 238 -16.79 4.37 1.37
C ARG A 238 -18.24 4.63 1.81
N VAL A 239 -18.45 4.75 3.11
CA VAL A 239 -19.77 5.09 3.68
C VAL A 239 -20.21 6.48 3.20
N GLY A 240 -19.30 7.46 3.21
CA GLY A 240 -19.59 8.81 2.71
C GLY A 240 -19.88 8.88 1.21
N ALA A 241 -19.33 7.98 0.39
CA ALA A 241 -19.60 7.92 -1.05
C ALA A 241 -20.98 7.28 -1.36
N ALA A 242 -21.36 6.24 -0.62
CA ALA A 242 -22.66 5.56 -0.79
C ALA A 242 -23.88 6.43 -0.41
N GLN A 243 -23.66 7.49 0.37
CA GLN A 243 -24.70 8.41 0.83
C GLN A 243 -24.87 9.65 -0.06
N ARG A 244 -24.10 9.79 -1.15
CA ARG A 244 -24.28 10.91 -2.08
C ARG A 244 -25.45 10.59 -3.00
N PRO A 245 -26.46 11.48 -3.13
CA PRO A 245 -27.49 11.32 -4.13
C PRO A 245 -26.83 11.28 -5.52
N ALA A 246 -27.32 10.35 -6.36
CA ALA A 246 -26.84 10.16 -7.74
C ALA A 246 -27.20 11.34 -8.62
#